data_AF-C0ZX77-F1
#
_entry.id   AF-C0ZX77-F1
#
_cell.length_a   1.000
_cell.length_b   1.000
_cell.length_c   1.000
_cell.angle_alpha   90.00
_cell.angle_beta   90.00
_cell.angle_gamma   90.00
#
_symmetry.space_group_name_H-M   'P 1'
#
loop_
_entity.id
_entity.type
_entity.pdbx_description
1 polymer ?
#
loop_
_entity_poly.entity_id
_entity_poly.type
_entity_poly.pdbx_seq_one_letter_code
_entity_poly.pdbx_strand_id
1 'polypeptide(L)'
;MAIPTQATADMEDPEEHALWVLMGSITTPDGDALITTEECLRKASSIITRAGYRHHPELQEIKQIIPGGMESVHWMGVGAVEWVDIDTPDPEVAPAPASDAIDLDAMSGSDLIRLAERLQERGVIRPPEESLPTEDVAQVRTIEVNY
;
A
#
# COMPACT_ATOMS: atom_id res chain seq x y z
N MET A 1 -2.98 -10.07 0.10
CA MET A 1 -3.30 -10.18 -1.35
C MET A 1 -2.35 -9.26 -2.08
N ALA A 2 -1.90 -9.64 -3.28
CA ALA A 2 -1.01 -8.83 -4.10
C ALA A 2 -1.77 -7.65 -4.71
N ILE A 3 -1.09 -6.52 -4.93
CA ILE A 3 -1.64 -5.31 -5.56
C ILE A 3 -1.92 -5.63 -7.04
N PRO A 4 -3.17 -5.49 -7.55
CA PRO A 4 -3.42 -5.54 -8.98
C PRO A 4 -2.57 -4.51 -9.75
N THR A 5 -1.62 -5.02 -10.52
CA THR A 5 -0.84 -4.27 -11.50
C THR A 5 -1.41 -4.46 -12.91
N GLN A 6 -0.93 -3.67 -13.86
CA GLN A 6 -1.34 -3.80 -15.26
C GLN A 6 -1.05 -5.20 -15.82
N ALA A 7 0.05 -5.83 -15.39
CA ALA A 7 0.42 -7.17 -15.85
C ALA A 7 -0.45 -8.29 -15.27
N THR A 8 -1.13 -8.02 -14.14
CA THR A 8 -1.92 -9.02 -13.40
C THR A 8 -3.42 -8.84 -13.54
N ALA A 9 -3.87 -7.70 -14.04
CA ALA A 9 -5.29 -7.39 -14.28
C ALA A 9 -5.64 -7.59 -15.76
N ASP A 10 -6.85 -8.06 -16.03
CA ASP A 10 -7.39 -8.16 -17.38
C ASP A 10 -7.76 -6.76 -17.89
N MET A 11 -6.97 -6.23 -18.82
CA MET A 11 -7.23 -4.90 -19.39
C MET A 11 -8.44 -4.87 -20.33
N GLU A 12 -8.92 -6.04 -20.78
CA GLU A 12 -10.13 -6.15 -21.60
C GLU A 12 -11.41 -6.20 -20.75
N ASP A 13 -11.31 -6.52 -19.45
CA ASP A 13 -12.42 -6.36 -18.51
C ASP A 13 -12.46 -4.91 -18.01
N PRO A 14 -13.53 -4.14 -18.31
CA PRO A 14 -13.65 -2.77 -17.86
C PRO A 14 -13.60 -2.60 -16.33
N GLU A 15 -14.06 -3.60 -15.57
CA GLU A 15 -14.06 -3.55 -14.11
C GLU A 15 -12.66 -3.83 -13.54
N GLU A 16 -11.88 -4.72 -14.15
CA GLU A 16 -10.49 -4.93 -13.73
C GLU A 16 -9.59 -3.77 -14.15
N HIS A 17 -9.79 -3.22 -15.35
CA HIS A 17 -9.08 -2.03 -15.79
C HIS A 17 -9.34 -0.83 -14.87
N ALA A 18 -10.61 -0.53 -14.55
CA ALA A 18 -10.92 0.58 -13.66
C ALA A 18 -10.42 0.34 -12.23
N LEU A 19 -10.39 -0.91 -11.75
CA LEU A 19 -9.78 -1.26 -10.46
C LEU A 19 -8.28 -0.97 -10.47
N TRP A 20 -7.57 -1.35 -11.53
CA TRP A 20 -6.14 -1.12 -11.69
C TRP A 20 -5.79 0.38 -11.62
N VAL A 21 -6.54 1.24 -12.31
CA VAL A 21 -6.38 2.70 -12.22
C VAL A 21 -6.53 3.17 -10.79
N LEU A 22 -7.60 2.76 -10.11
CA LEU A 22 -7.89 3.22 -8.74
C LEU A 22 -6.86 2.75 -7.70
N MET A 23 -6.22 1.61 -7.93
CA MET A 23 -5.21 1.03 -7.04
C MET A 23 -3.88 1.80 -7.01
N GLY A 24 -3.65 2.74 -7.93
CA GLY A 24 -2.41 3.53 -8.00
C GLY A 24 -2.58 5.01 -8.36
N SER A 25 -3.79 5.47 -8.71
CA SER A 25 -4.05 6.87 -9.10
C SER A 25 -4.58 7.76 -7.98
N ILE A 26 -5.08 7.21 -6.88
CA ILE A 26 -5.74 8.03 -5.86
C ILE A 26 -4.68 8.59 -4.92
N THR A 27 -4.07 9.70 -5.33
CA THR A 27 -3.29 10.57 -4.44
C THR A 27 -4.10 11.80 -4.08
N THR A 28 -3.77 12.42 -2.95
CA THR A 28 -4.23 13.80 -2.66
C THR A 28 -3.65 14.75 -3.71
N PRO A 29 -4.18 15.98 -3.84
CA PRO A 29 -3.58 17.02 -4.67
C PRO A 29 -2.11 17.31 -4.33
N ASP A 30 -1.71 17.02 -3.09
CA ASP A 30 -0.36 17.20 -2.56
C ASP A 30 0.55 15.96 -2.80
N GLY A 31 0.03 14.91 -3.45
CA GLY A 31 0.78 13.71 -3.82
C GLY A 31 0.77 12.58 -2.78
N ASP A 32 0.04 12.72 -1.68
CA ASP A 32 -0.04 11.67 -0.65
C ASP A 32 -0.93 10.53 -1.12
N ALA A 33 -0.49 9.29 -0.97
CA ALA A 33 -1.30 8.11 -1.29
C ALA A 33 -2.57 8.08 -0.42
N LEU A 34 -3.74 7.99 -1.06
CA LEU A 34 -4.99 7.82 -0.34
C LEU A 34 -5.15 6.35 0.03
N ILE A 35 -5.05 6.05 1.33
CA ILE A 35 -5.17 4.68 1.84
C ILE A 35 -6.63 4.27 1.77
N THR A 36 -6.91 3.24 0.97
CA THR A 36 -8.24 2.62 0.83
C THR A 36 -8.10 1.11 0.70
N THR A 37 -9.18 0.37 0.97
CA THR A 37 -9.17 -1.09 0.85
C THR A 37 -9.50 -1.51 -0.59
N GLU A 38 -8.93 -2.62 -1.03
CA GLU A 38 -9.25 -3.24 -2.33
C GLU A 38 -10.76 -3.45 -2.51
N GLU A 39 -11.46 -3.85 -1.45
CA GLU A 39 -12.92 -4.07 -1.48
C GLU A 39 -13.69 -2.79 -1.84
N CYS A 40 -13.30 -1.64 -1.27
CA CYS A 40 -13.89 -0.36 -1.61
C CYS A 40 -13.60 0.04 -3.06
N LEU A 41 -12.39 -0.25 -3.55
CA LEU A 41 -12.00 0.04 -4.93
C LEU A 41 -12.76 -0.82 -5.95
N ARG A 42 -13.03 -2.09 -5.64
CA ARG A 42 -13.88 -2.95 -6.48
C ARG A 42 -15.29 -2.40 -6.61
N LYS A 43 -15.88 -1.92 -5.50
CA LYS A 43 -17.20 -1.27 -5.53
C LYS A 43 -17.19 0.00 -6.39
N ALA A 44 -16.15 0.83 -6.27
CA ALA A 44 -16.00 2.03 -7.09
C ALA A 44 -15.83 1.69 -8.57
N SER A 45 -15.00 0.70 -8.89
CA SER A 45 -14.80 0.21 -10.26
C SER A 45 -16.10 -0.26 -10.90
N SER A 46 -16.91 -1.04 -10.18
CA SER A 46 -18.23 -1.47 -10.65
C SER A 46 -19.16 -0.29 -10.98
N ILE A 47 -19.15 0.78 -10.16
CA ILE A 47 -19.93 2.00 -10.42
C ILE A 47 -19.44 2.70 -11.69
N ILE A 48 -18.14 2.88 -11.84
CA ILE A 48 -17.51 3.55 -13.00
C ILE A 48 -17.85 2.80 -14.30
N THR A 49 -17.71 1.47 -14.27
CA THR A 49 -18.08 0.61 -15.40
C THR A 49 -19.57 0.69 -15.72
N ARG A 50 -20.45 0.65 -14.72
CA ARG A 50 -21.90 0.77 -14.93
C ARG A 50 -22.32 2.16 -15.40
N ALA A 51 -21.57 3.20 -15.07
CA ALA A 51 -21.76 4.56 -15.58
C ALA A 51 -21.38 4.70 -17.08
N GLY A 52 -20.79 3.66 -17.68
CA GLY A 52 -20.47 3.61 -19.11
C GLY A 52 -19.00 3.88 -19.44
N TYR A 53 -18.13 4.04 -18.44
CA TYR A 53 -16.70 4.18 -18.69
C TYR A 53 -16.10 2.89 -19.24
N ARG A 54 -15.28 2.97 -20.29
CA ARG A 54 -14.63 1.82 -20.94
C ARG A 54 -13.18 2.17 -21.27
N HIS A 55 -12.34 1.14 -21.26
CA HIS A 55 -10.95 1.25 -21.68
C HIS A 55 -10.86 1.34 -23.21
N HIS A 56 -9.96 2.19 -23.70
CA HIS A 56 -9.60 2.35 -25.10
C HIS A 56 -8.08 2.19 -25.19
N PRO A 57 -7.57 0.96 -25.38
CA PRO A 57 -6.13 0.68 -25.30
C PRO A 57 -5.31 1.52 -26.29
N GLU A 58 -5.91 1.87 -27.43
CA GLU A 58 -5.31 2.73 -28.45
C GLU A 58 -5.08 4.18 -28.01
N LEU A 59 -5.68 4.61 -26.91
CA LEU A 59 -5.55 5.95 -26.33
C LEU A 59 -4.72 5.96 -25.04
N GLN A 60 -4.13 4.83 -24.63
CA GLN A 60 -3.35 4.76 -23.41
C GLN A 60 -1.96 5.40 -23.58
N GLU A 61 -1.69 6.47 -22.83
CA GLU A 61 -0.44 7.23 -22.90
C GLU A 61 0.55 6.90 -21.78
N ILE A 62 0.07 6.36 -20.65
CA ILE A 62 0.86 6.09 -19.45
C ILE A 62 0.59 4.69 -18.88
N LYS A 63 1.52 4.18 -18.08
CA LYS A 63 1.40 2.93 -17.33
C LYS A 63 1.96 3.05 -15.91
N GLN A 64 1.58 2.09 -15.07
CA GLN A 64 2.07 1.97 -13.71
C GLN A 64 3.30 1.06 -13.66
N ILE A 65 4.36 1.49 -12.98
CA ILE A 65 5.50 0.64 -12.61
C ILE A 65 5.67 0.63 -11.10
N ILE A 66 6.27 -0.44 -10.59
CA ILE A 66 6.69 -0.55 -9.19
C ILE A 66 8.23 -0.64 -9.21
N PRO A 67 8.95 0.40 -8.78
CA PRO A 67 10.41 0.35 -8.67
C PRO A 67 10.85 -0.81 -7.78
N GLY A 68 11.71 -1.70 -8.30
CA GLY A 68 12.19 -2.89 -7.58
C GLY A 68 11.29 -4.14 -7.67
N GLY A 69 10.20 -4.10 -8.44
CA GLY A 69 9.36 -5.26 -8.74
C GLY A 69 8.32 -5.59 -7.66
N MET A 70 7.32 -6.42 -8.03
CA MET A 70 6.12 -6.69 -7.21
C MET A 70 6.40 -7.32 -5.85
N GLU A 71 7.50 -8.08 -5.70
CA GLU A 71 7.83 -8.75 -4.43
C GLU A 71 8.48 -7.80 -3.41
N SER A 72 8.89 -6.60 -3.84
CA SER A 72 9.59 -5.64 -2.99
C SER A 72 8.65 -4.76 -2.14
N VAL A 73 7.33 -4.83 -2.38
CA VAL A 73 6.33 -3.94 -1.77
C VAL A 73 5.22 -4.69 -1.03
N HIS A 74 5.02 -4.28 0.23
CA HIS A 74 3.86 -4.65 1.03
C HIS A 74 2.57 -4.10 0.40
N TRP A 75 1.41 -4.71 0.64
CA TRP A 75 0.12 -4.28 0.06
C TRP A 75 -0.29 -2.84 0.46
N MET A 76 0.31 -2.27 1.53
CA MET A 76 0.15 -0.86 1.90
C MET A 76 1.11 0.09 1.16
N GLY A 77 2.03 -0.44 0.35
CA GLY A 77 3.02 0.30 -0.43
C GLY A 77 2.44 0.94 -1.70
N VAL A 78 1.18 1.36 -1.68
CA VAL A 78 0.50 2.01 -2.81
C VAL A 78 1.26 3.27 -3.28
N GLY A 79 1.97 3.94 -2.36
CA GLY A 79 2.86 5.07 -2.68
C GLY A 79 4.16 4.71 -3.40
N ALA A 80 4.41 3.44 -3.70
CA ALA A 80 5.53 2.98 -4.51
C ALA A 80 5.16 2.78 -5.98
N VAL A 81 3.90 3.04 -6.37
CA VAL A 81 3.50 3.01 -7.78
C VAL A 81 3.89 4.32 -8.44
N GLU A 82 4.69 4.24 -9.50
CA GLU A 82 5.04 5.38 -10.34
C GLU A 82 4.28 5.31 -11.66
N TRP A 83 3.82 6.47 -12.14
CA TRP A 83 3.21 6.62 -13.46
C TRP A 83 4.27 7.09 -14.45
N VAL A 84 4.49 6.29 -15.48
CA VAL A 84 5.49 6.56 -16.53
C VAL A 84 4.85 6.52 -17.91
N ASP A 85 5.51 7.11 -18.91
CA ASP A 85 5.08 7.03 -20.30
C ASP A 85 4.96 5.56 -20.75
N ILE A 86 3.98 5.25 -21.60
CA ILE A 86 3.67 3.88 -22.05
C ILE A 86 4.89 3.17 -22.67
N ASP A 87 5.74 3.93 -23.36
CA ASP A 87 6.96 3.44 -24.01
C ASP A 87 8.16 3.27 -23.05
N THR A 88 8.03 3.68 -21.79
CA THR A 88 9.08 3.52 -20.78
C THR A 88 9.38 2.03 -20.60
N PRO A 89 10.63 1.57 -20.72
CA PRO A 89 10.97 0.17 -20.47
C PRO A 89 10.55 -0.23 -19.05
N ASP A 90 9.99 -1.43 -18.91
CA ASP A 90 9.69 -1.94 -17.57
C ASP A 90 10.99 -2.04 -16.76
N PRO A 91 10.98 -1.65 -15.48
CA PRO A 91 12.17 -1.76 -14.65
C PRO A 91 12.64 -3.22 -14.66
N GLU A 92 13.94 -3.45 -14.83
CA GLU A 92 14.50 -4.78 -14.64
C GLU A 92 14.06 -5.26 -13.26
N VAL A 93 13.23 -6.30 -13.26
CA VAL A 93 12.87 -7.00 -12.03
C VAL A 93 14.18 -7.61 -11.57
N ALA A 94 14.91 -6.90 -10.70
CA ALA A 94 15.92 -7.53 -9.89
C ALA A 94 15.21 -8.76 -9.30
N PRO A 95 15.70 -9.99 -9.56
CA PRO A 95 15.04 -11.17 -9.05
C PRO A 95 14.85 -10.91 -7.56
N ALA A 96 13.59 -10.94 -7.13
CA ALA A 96 13.30 -10.89 -5.72
C ALA A 96 14.23 -11.91 -5.07
N PRO A 97 15.00 -11.54 -4.04
CA PRO A 97 15.84 -12.51 -3.36
C PRO A 97 14.90 -13.64 -2.95
N ALA A 98 15.07 -14.80 -3.58
CA ALA A 98 14.12 -15.89 -3.59
C ALA A 98 13.83 -16.29 -2.15
N SER A 99 12.73 -15.77 -1.57
CA SER A 99 12.37 -15.94 -0.17
C SER A 99 13.53 -16.32 0.73
N ASP A 100 14.56 -15.49 0.85
CA ASP A 100 15.41 -15.56 2.03
C ASP A 100 14.57 -14.93 3.14
N ALA A 101 13.56 -15.69 3.59
CA ALA A 101 13.00 -15.49 4.91
C ALA A 101 14.21 -15.53 5.82
N ILE A 102 14.66 -14.36 6.28
CA ILE A 102 15.75 -14.27 7.23
C ILE A 102 15.29 -15.14 8.40
N ASP A 103 15.96 -16.26 8.61
CA ASP A 103 15.67 -17.16 9.70
C ASP A 103 16.14 -16.49 11.00
N LEU A 104 15.26 -15.66 11.55
CA LEU A 104 15.50 -14.92 12.78
C LEU A 104 15.71 -15.88 13.96
N ASP A 105 15.15 -17.10 13.89
CA ASP A 105 15.32 -18.13 14.93
C ASP A 105 16.72 -18.76 14.89
N ALA A 106 17.37 -18.75 13.73
CA ALA A 106 18.76 -19.18 13.58
C ALA A 106 19.79 -18.08 13.89
N MET A 107 19.38 -16.81 14.05
CA MET A 107 20.28 -15.70 14.35
C MET A 107 20.71 -15.67 15.81
N SER A 108 21.95 -15.27 16.07
CA SER A 108 22.40 -15.04 17.45
C SER A 108 21.69 -13.81 18.04
N GLY A 109 21.50 -13.77 19.36
CA GLY A 109 20.90 -12.62 20.04
C GLY A 109 21.62 -11.30 19.76
N SER A 110 22.94 -11.32 19.56
CA SER A 110 23.71 -10.12 19.18
C SER A 110 23.44 -9.66 17.75
N ASP A 111 23.17 -10.57 16.83
CA ASP A 111 22.87 -10.22 15.44
C ASP A 111 21.45 -9.67 15.31
N LEU A 112 20.52 -10.18 16.12
CA LEU A 112 19.17 -9.63 16.24
C LEU A 112 19.18 -8.19 16.78
N ILE A 113 20.01 -7.90 17.79
CA ILE A 113 20.16 -6.53 18.32
C ILE A 113 20.70 -5.58 17.24
N ARG A 114 21.77 -5.96 16.53
CA ARG A 114 22.33 -5.12 15.46
C ARG A 114 21.35 -4.93 14.30
N LEU A 115 20.54 -5.94 14.00
CA LEU A 115 19.49 -5.84 12.99
C LEU A 115 18.43 -4.82 13.42
N ALA A 116 17.97 -4.90 14.68
CA ALA A 116 17.01 -3.96 15.23
C ALA A 116 17.51 -2.51 15.20
N GLU A 117 18.76 -2.27 15.62
CA GLU A 117 19.40 -0.95 15.58
C GLU A 117 19.42 -0.38 14.15
N ARG A 118 19.86 -1.18 13.18
CA ARG A 118 19.90 -0.77 11.76
C ARG A 118 18.53 -0.47 11.18
N LEU A 119 17.51 -1.24 11.56
CA LEU A 119 16.14 -1.02 11.09
C LEU A 119 15.53 0.24 11.71
N GLN A 120 15.90 0.57 12.95
CA GLN A 120 15.52 1.82 13.61
C GLN A 120 16.23 3.03 12.98
N GLU A 121 17.53 2.94 12.68
CA GLU A 121 18.28 3.99 11.98
C GLU A 121 17.69 4.30 10.59
N ARG A 122 17.19 3.26 9.91
CA ARG A 122 16.53 3.41 8.60
C ARG A 122 15.09 3.93 8.69
N GLY A 123 14.57 4.17 9.89
CA GLY A 123 13.20 4.65 10.11
C GLY A 123 12.11 3.61 9.78
N VAL A 124 12.48 2.33 9.62
CA VAL A 124 11.54 1.23 9.35
C VAL A 124 10.80 0.82 10.62
N ILE A 125 11.48 0.88 11.77
CA ILE A 125 10.91 0.62 13.09
C ILE A 125 10.86 1.93 13.87
N ARG A 126 9.67 2.31 14.35
CA ARG A 126 9.53 3.42 15.30
C ARG A 126 10.09 3.01 16.66
N PRO A 127 10.83 3.89 17.36
CA PRO A 127 11.13 3.65 18.78
C PRO A 127 9.82 3.43 19.55
N PRO A 128 9.81 2.52 20.54
CA PRO A 128 8.64 2.34 21.38
C PRO A 128 8.28 3.68 22.01
N GLU A 129 7.04 4.13 21.82
CA GLU A 129 6.53 5.31 22.52
C GLU A 129 6.66 5.05 24.02
N GLU A 130 7.38 5.93 24.73
CA GLU A 130 7.36 5.93 26.19
C GLU A 130 5.90 6.02 26.61
N SER A 131 5.42 4.99 27.30
CA SER A 131 4.09 5.00 27.88
C SER A 131 4.02 6.18 28.82
N LEU A 132 3.29 7.23 28.44
CA LEU A 132 2.91 8.26 29.38
C LEU A 132 2.19 7.56 30.54
N PRO A 133 2.52 7.88 31.80
CA PRO A 133 1.83 7.29 32.94
C PRO A 133 0.33 7.52 32.75
N THR A 134 -0.44 6.44 32.79
CA THR A 134 -1.89 6.46 32.70
C THR A 134 -2.43 7.27 33.87
N GLU A 135 -2.67 8.56 33.68
CA GLU A 135 -3.52 9.30 34.61
C GLU A 135 -4.93 8.71 34.51
N ASP A 136 -5.40 8.28 35.67
CA ASP A 136 -6.67 7.63 35.94
C ASP A 136 -7.85 8.55 35.54
N VAL A 137 -8.38 8.37 34.33
CA VAL A 137 -9.50 9.19 33.82
C VAL A 137 -10.83 8.50 34.12
N ALA A 138 -11.55 9.04 35.11
CA ALA A 138 -12.97 9.42 35.09
C ALA A 138 -13.68 9.14 36.43
N GLN A 139 -13.73 10.13 37.32
CA GLN A 139 -14.81 10.21 38.30
C GLN A 139 -16.11 10.59 37.58
N VAL A 140 -16.95 9.60 37.32
CA VAL A 140 -18.34 9.81 36.89
C VAL A 140 -19.11 10.40 38.08
N ARG A 141 -19.34 11.72 38.09
CA ARG A 141 -20.32 12.33 38.98
C ARG A 141 -21.71 12.10 38.41
N THR A 142 -22.50 11.29 39.11
CA THR A 142 -23.95 11.17 38.89
C THR A 142 -24.60 12.54 39.13
N ILE A 143 -25.24 13.09 38.10
CA ILE A 143 -26.09 14.27 38.23
C ILE A 143 -27.49 13.76 38.58
N GLU A 144 -27.94 13.99 39.82
CA GLU A 144 -29.35 13.78 40.18
C GLU A 144 -30.19 14.91 39.60
N VAL A 145 -31.17 14.54 38.78
CA VAL A 145 -32.20 15.46 38.28
C VAL A 145 -33.42 15.30 39.20
N ASN A 146 -33.68 16.32 40.02
CA ASN A 146 -34.91 16.41 40.81
C ASN A 146 -36.07 16.86 39.92
N TYR A 147 -37.19 16.14 39.99
CA TYR A 147 -38.48 16.48 39.37
C TYR A 147 -39.22 17.58 40.14
#